data_AF-A0A1C6P3G3-F1
#
_entry.id   AF-A0A1C6P3G3-F1
#
_cell.length_a   1.000
_cell.length_b   1.000
_cell.length_c   1.000
_cell.angle_alpha   90.00
_cell.angle_beta   90.00
_cell.angle_gamma   90.00
#
_symmetry.space_group_name_H-M   'P 1'
#
loop_
_entity.id
_entity.type
_entity.pdbx_description
1 polymer ?
#
loop_
_entity_poly.entity_id
_entity_poly.type
_entity_poly.pdbx_seq_one_letter_code
_entity_poly.pdbx_strand_id
1 'polypeptide(L)'
;MTSPASLRVGLTQVEIDRRDAFVALALAVLSALLGWQLIGGSHFDWHVPLLYGRDSLLHLVFIKRLIDGHGYFLNDAQGFPVGSELYDFPGSDGVSLAALWALGRATGSAPMALNIYYVLGFPLAAMSAYLVFRKLSVTRATSAAFSLLFALAPFHFLRLEHLYFTWYFTIPIFVWYGLRVCSTLVASRKLAGNRRTWLAWISTRGSWANRGACC
;
A
#
# COMPACT_ATOMS: atom_id res chain seq x y z
N MET A 1 -32.26 -26.91 -18.56
CA MET A 1 -31.59 -25.62 -18.33
C MET A 1 -30.50 -25.83 -17.28
N THR A 2 -29.30 -26.17 -17.72
CA THR A 2 -28.13 -26.32 -16.85
C THR A 2 -27.52 -24.94 -16.62
N SER A 3 -27.46 -24.51 -15.37
CA SER A 3 -26.77 -23.29 -14.95
C SER A 3 -25.33 -23.30 -15.47
N PRO A 4 -24.83 -22.24 -16.12
CA PRO A 4 -23.45 -22.20 -16.57
C PRO A 4 -22.57 -22.19 -15.33
N ALA A 5 -21.74 -23.22 -15.19
CA ALA A 5 -20.73 -23.33 -14.16
C ALA A 5 -19.94 -22.02 -14.09
N SER A 6 -20.08 -21.29 -12.98
CA SER A 6 -19.26 -20.14 -12.65
C SER A 6 -17.83 -20.62 -12.42
N LEU A 7 -17.07 -20.76 -13.51
CA LEU A 7 -15.66 -21.11 -13.49
C LEU A 7 -14.91 -20.03 -12.72
N ARG A 8 -14.52 -20.35 -11.48
CA ARG A 8 -13.67 -19.50 -10.64
C ARG A 8 -12.27 -19.43 -11.24
N VAL A 9 -12.09 -18.61 -12.27
CA VAL A 9 -10.76 -18.20 -12.75
C VAL A 9 -10.31 -16.99 -11.93
N GLY A 10 -10.07 -17.24 -10.65
CA GLY A 10 -9.54 -16.25 -9.72
C GLY A 10 -8.60 -16.96 -8.76
N LEU A 11 -7.50 -16.31 -8.39
CA LEU A 11 -6.61 -16.78 -7.32
C LEU A 11 -7.48 -17.24 -6.14
N THR A 12 -7.29 -18.47 -5.65
CA THR A 12 -8.01 -18.92 -4.45
C THR A 12 -7.72 -17.93 -3.33
N GLN A 13 -8.77 -17.22 -2.90
CA GLN A 13 -8.67 -16.23 -1.83
C GLN A 13 -9.14 -16.87 -0.55
N VAL A 14 -8.36 -16.74 0.51
CA VAL A 14 -8.80 -17.09 1.85
C VAL A 14 -9.55 -15.89 2.44
N GLU A 15 -10.70 -16.16 3.06
CA GLU A 15 -11.38 -15.18 3.89
C GLU A 15 -10.58 -14.93 5.17
N ILE A 16 -10.45 -13.66 5.54
CA ILE A 16 -9.73 -13.28 6.76
C ILE A 16 -10.68 -13.51 7.92
N ASP A 17 -10.30 -14.41 8.84
CA ASP A 17 -11.08 -14.70 10.03
C ASP A 17 -10.61 -13.88 11.25
N ARG A 18 -11.30 -14.03 12.38
CA ARG A 18 -10.94 -13.33 13.63
C ARG A 18 -9.55 -13.70 14.16
N ARG A 19 -9.06 -14.91 13.86
CA ARG A 19 -7.72 -15.35 14.27
C ARG A 19 -6.66 -14.63 13.46
N ASP A 20 -6.87 -14.48 12.16
CA ASP A 20 -5.99 -13.71 11.29
C ASP A 20 -5.94 -12.23 11.73
N ALA A 21 -7.06 -11.64 12.16
CA ALA A 21 -7.07 -10.29 12.72
C ALA A 21 -6.26 -10.18 14.03
N PHE A 22 -6.40 -11.14 14.95
CA PHE A 22 -5.62 -11.19 16.19
C PHE A 22 -4.11 -11.34 15.90
N VAL A 23 -3.75 -12.24 14.98
CA VAL A 23 -2.35 -12.43 14.59
C VAL A 23 -1.78 -11.17 13.93
N ALA A 24 -2.53 -10.50 13.06
CA ALA A 24 -2.11 -9.24 12.45
C ALA A 24 -1.84 -8.16 13.50
N LEU A 25 -2.72 -8.03 14.50
CA LEU A 25 -2.54 -7.07 15.61
C LEU A 25 -1.33 -7.43 16.47
N ALA A 26 -1.16 -8.71 16.82
CA ALA A 26 -0.01 -9.17 17.58
C ALA A 26 1.31 -8.91 16.83
N LEU A 27 1.34 -9.12 15.52
CA LEU A 27 2.49 -8.81 14.65
C LEU A 27 2.73 -7.31 14.54
N ALA A 28 1.68 -6.48 14.48
CA ALA A 28 1.82 -5.03 14.54
C ALA A 28 2.54 -4.60 15.82
N VAL A 29 2.04 -5.03 16.98
CA VAL A 29 2.66 -4.70 18.28
C VAL A 29 4.08 -5.22 18.35
N LEU A 30 4.31 -6.49 17.97
CA LEU A 30 5.65 -7.09 17.99
C LEU A 30 6.63 -6.35 17.08
N SER A 31 6.24 -6.05 15.84
CA SER A 31 7.09 -5.35 14.87
C SER A 31 7.40 -3.91 15.31
N ALA A 32 6.42 -3.20 15.89
CA ALA A 32 6.63 -1.86 16.45
C ALA A 32 7.62 -1.90 17.62
N LEU A 33 7.46 -2.85 18.56
CA LEU A 33 8.35 -3.00 19.70
C LEU A 33 9.76 -3.40 19.26
N LEU A 34 9.90 -4.37 18.36
CA LEU A 34 11.21 -4.78 17.85
C LEU A 34 11.88 -3.65 17.07
N GLY A 35 11.15 -2.99 16.15
CA GLY A 35 11.66 -1.85 15.39
C GLY A 35 12.11 -0.71 16.30
N TRP A 36 11.31 -0.39 17.33
CA TRP A 36 11.65 0.57 18.37
C TRP A 36 12.92 0.22 19.15
N GLN A 37 13.07 -1.05 19.56
CA GLN A 37 14.29 -1.47 20.27
C GLN A 37 15.51 -1.42 19.36
N LEU A 38 15.38 -1.79 18.08
CA LEU A 38 16.47 -1.77 17.10
C LEU A 38 16.98 -0.35 16.78
N ILE A 39 16.15 0.66 16.92
CA ILE A 39 16.56 2.08 16.78
C ILE A 39 17.06 2.70 18.09
N GLY A 40 17.30 1.90 19.14
CA GLY A 40 17.83 2.39 20.41
C GLY A 40 16.76 2.90 21.37
N GLY A 41 15.59 2.27 21.39
CA GLY A 41 14.42 2.67 22.16
C GLY A 41 14.61 3.01 23.65
N SER A 42 15.67 2.51 24.30
CA SER A 42 16.01 2.85 25.70
C SER A 42 16.59 4.26 25.88
N HIS A 43 17.17 4.84 24.82
CA HIS A 43 17.76 6.18 24.80
C HIS A 43 17.00 7.13 23.86
N PHE A 44 15.82 6.70 23.40
CA PHE A 44 15.06 7.43 22.42
C PHE A 44 14.30 8.59 23.07
N ASP A 45 14.64 9.82 22.69
CA ASP A 45 13.87 11.01 23.03
C ASP A 45 12.88 11.33 21.90
N TRP A 46 11.59 11.31 22.23
CA TRP A 46 10.53 11.62 21.27
C TRP A 46 10.58 13.05 20.72
N HIS A 47 11.18 14.00 21.44
CA HIS A 47 11.30 15.39 21.02
C HIS A 47 12.57 15.68 20.20
N VAL A 48 13.49 14.74 20.13
CA VAL A 48 14.69 14.83 19.29
C VAL A 48 14.45 14.01 18.03
N PRO A 49 14.58 14.59 16.83
CA PRO A 49 14.30 13.83 15.61
C PRO A 49 15.34 12.72 15.44
N LEU A 50 14.86 11.52 15.08
CA LEU A 50 15.67 10.32 14.83
C LEU A 50 16.89 10.57 13.93
N LEU A 51 16.73 11.47 12.96
CA LEU A 51 17.82 11.93 12.12
C LEU A 51 17.71 13.44 11.92
N TYR A 52 18.75 14.16 12.35
CA TYR A 52 18.89 15.60 12.14
C TYR A 52 19.98 15.90 11.11
N GLY A 53 19.69 15.62 9.84
CA GLY A 53 20.62 15.84 8.74
C GLY A 53 20.04 15.41 7.40
N ARG A 54 20.75 15.76 6.32
CA ARG A 54 20.38 15.41 4.93
C ARG A 54 18.90 15.78 4.65
N ASP A 55 18.19 14.94 3.90
CA ASP A 55 16.81 15.19 3.46
C ASP A 55 15.79 15.15 4.62
N SER A 56 16.16 14.57 5.77
CA SER A 56 15.31 14.59 6.98
C SER A 56 15.03 16.03 7.46
N LEU A 57 15.97 16.94 7.28
CA LEU A 57 15.76 18.36 7.61
C LEU A 57 14.66 18.98 6.75
N LEU A 58 14.59 18.61 5.47
CA LEU A 58 13.54 19.07 4.57
C LEU A 58 12.17 18.54 5.02
N HIS A 59 12.09 17.28 5.44
CA HIS A 59 10.86 16.73 6.02
C HIS A 59 10.43 17.48 7.29
N LEU A 60 11.36 17.81 8.20
CA LEU A 60 11.05 18.62 9.39
C LEU A 60 10.53 20.01 9.02
N VAL A 61 11.10 20.64 7.99
CA VAL A 61 10.60 21.91 7.45
C VAL A 61 9.16 21.77 6.94
N PHE A 62 8.86 20.74 6.14
CA PHE A 62 7.49 20.49 5.66
C PHE A 62 6.51 20.25 6.80
N ILE A 63 6.89 19.47 7.80
CA ILE A 63 6.06 19.20 8.98
C ILE A 63 5.78 20.51 9.73
N LYS A 64 6.83 21.31 10.01
CA LYS A 64 6.69 22.58 10.74
C LYS A 64 5.79 23.57 10.01
N ARG A 65 5.99 23.73 8.70
CA ARG A 65 5.14 24.57 7.82
C ARG A 65 3.66 24.24 8.01
N LEU A 66 3.32 22.96 7.92
CA LEU A 66 1.94 22.49 8.03
C LEU A 66 1.35 22.68 9.44
N ILE A 67 2.14 22.45 10.50
CA ILE A 67 1.68 22.61 11.89
C ILE A 67 1.39 24.07 12.23
N ASP A 68 2.22 24.99 11.72
CA ASP A 68 2.11 26.44 11.93
C ASP A 68 0.94 27.06 11.15
N GLY A 69 0.29 26.29 10.28
CA GLY A 69 -0.84 26.74 9.47
C GLY A 69 -0.43 27.31 8.11
N HIS A 70 0.85 27.25 7.74
CA HIS A 70 1.28 27.52 6.37
C HIS A 70 0.91 26.33 5.47
N GLY A 71 0.85 26.60 4.17
CA GLY A 71 0.60 25.56 3.17
C GLY A 71 1.87 24.75 2.86
N TYR A 72 1.69 23.69 2.07
CA TYR A 72 2.84 23.02 1.44
C TYR A 72 3.59 23.99 0.52
N PHE A 73 2.87 24.64 -0.40
CA PHE A 73 3.47 25.47 -1.44
C PHE A 73 3.98 26.82 -0.95
N LEU A 74 3.22 27.53 -0.13
CA LEU A 74 3.53 28.90 0.29
C LEU A 74 3.81 28.98 1.78
N ASN A 75 4.87 29.70 2.15
CA ASN A 75 5.20 30.05 3.53
C ASN A 75 5.95 31.38 3.58
N ASP A 76 5.39 32.33 4.30
CA ASP A 76 5.93 33.67 4.58
C ASP A 76 6.95 33.67 5.73
N ALA A 77 6.93 32.69 6.62
CA ALA A 77 7.85 32.57 7.75
C ALA A 77 9.25 32.02 7.38
N GLN A 78 9.46 31.59 6.14
CA GLN A 78 10.72 31.05 5.63
C GLN A 78 11.10 31.75 4.33
N GLY A 79 12.37 32.11 4.12
CA GLY A 79 12.84 32.72 2.86
C GLY A 79 12.76 34.24 2.82
N PHE A 80 13.05 34.92 3.94
CA PHE A 80 13.07 36.38 4.02
C PHE A 80 13.93 37.02 2.89
N PRO A 81 13.50 38.13 2.25
CA PRO A 81 12.31 38.95 2.58
C PRO A 81 11.01 38.55 1.88
N VAL A 82 11.06 37.73 0.82
CA VAL A 82 9.89 37.45 -0.04
C VAL A 82 9.05 36.27 0.43
N GLY A 83 9.59 35.42 1.30
CA GLY A 83 8.99 34.15 1.66
C GLY A 83 9.53 33.00 0.83
N SER A 84 8.91 31.83 0.94
CA SER A 84 9.33 30.62 0.25
C SER A 84 8.16 29.96 -0.47
N GLU A 85 8.39 29.71 -1.74
CA GLU A 85 7.49 28.99 -2.62
C GLU A 85 8.10 27.65 -3.05
N LEU A 86 7.25 26.63 -3.19
CA LEU A 86 7.64 25.27 -3.56
C LEU A 86 6.86 24.78 -4.79
N TYR A 87 6.48 25.67 -5.70
CA TYR A 87 5.78 25.31 -6.93
C TYR A 87 6.61 24.45 -7.87
N ASP A 88 7.94 24.64 -7.86
CA ASP A 88 8.89 23.83 -8.65
C ASP A 88 9.11 22.43 -8.07
N PHE A 89 8.60 22.17 -6.87
CA PHE A 89 8.74 20.89 -6.17
C PHE A 89 7.38 20.33 -5.73
N PRO A 90 6.48 19.95 -6.67
CA PRO A 90 5.22 19.32 -6.31
C PRO A 90 5.46 17.88 -5.81
N GLY A 91 5.38 17.67 -4.50
CA GLY A 91 5.47 16.34 -3.90
C GLY A 91 4.25 15.46 -4.21
N SER A 92 4.48 14.15 -4.39
CA SER A 92 3.41 13.15 -4.60
C SER A 92 2.86 12.55 -3.28
N ASP A 93 3.43 12.94 -2.15
CA ASP A 93 3.26 12.29 -0.85
C ASP A 93 2.14 12.91 0.00
N GLY A 94 1.03 13.30 -0.64
CA GLY A 94 -0.07 14.02 0.02
C GLY A 94 -0.66 13.29 1.24
N VAL A 95 -0.76 11.97 1.20
CA VAL A 95 -1.23 11.16 2.34
C VAL A 95 -0.22 11.20 3.49
N SER A 96 1.08 11.10 3.19
CA SER A 96 2.15 11.19 4.19
C SER A 96 2.17 12.57 4.85
N LEU A 97 2.02 13.63 4.05
CA LEU A 97 1.90 15.01 4.54
C LEU A 97 0.67 15.21 5.43
N ALA A 98 -0.50 14.68 5.03
CA ALA A 98 -1.71 14.76 5.84
C ALA A 98 -1.57 14.01 7.17
N ALA A 99 -0.95 12.83 7.16
CA ALA A 99 -0.66 12.08 8.37
C ALA A 99 0.30 12.83 9.29
N LEU A 100 1.41 13.34 8.75
CA LEU A 100 2.39 14.14 9.50
C LEU A 100 1.79 15.43 10.07
N TRP A 101 0.92 16.09 9.31
CA TRP A 101 0.16 17.24 9.80
C TRP A 101 -0.72 16.84 10.99
N ALA A 102 -1.51 15.76 10.87
CA ALA A 102 -2.37 15.30 11.96
C ALA A 102 -1.57 14.92 13.21
N LEU A 103 -0.46 14.17 13.04
CA LEU A 103 0.46 13.81 14.12
C LEU A 103 1.08 15.07 14.75
N GLY A 104 1.54 16.01 13.93
CA GLY A 104 2.13 17.26 14.38
C GLY A 104 1.17 18.16 15.14
N ARG A 105 -0.10 18.23 14.71
CA ARG A 105 -1.16 18.93 15.43
C ARG A 105 -1.50 18.25 16.75
N ALA A 106 -1.48 16.92 16.79
CA ALA A 106 -1.75 16.15 18.00
C ALA A 106 -0.62 16.26 19.05
N THR A 107 0.65 16.30 18.61
CA THR A 107 1.81 16.36 19.51
C THR A 107 2.30 17.77 19.81
N GLY A 108 1.97 18.75 18.95
CA GLY A 108 2.54 20.09 18.99
C GLY A 108 4.03 20.14 18.66
N SER A 109 4.62 19.06 18.13
CA SER A 109 6.06 18.92 17.91
C SER A 109 6.37 18.25 16.58
N ALA A 110 7.08 18.97 15.71
CA ALA A 110 7.51 18.44 14.41
C ALA A 110 8.48 17.24 14.54
N PRO A 111 9.51 17.27 15.41
CA PRO A 111 10.34 16.08 15.68
C PRO A 111 9.55 14.87 16.15
N MET A 112 8.60 15.08 17.06
CA MET A 112 7.79 14.00 17.61
C MET A 112 6.87 13.39 16.54
N ALA A 113 6.26 14.22 15.69
CA ALA A 113 5.46 13.75 14.57
C ALA A 113 6.28 12.91 13.59
N LEU A 114 7.51 13.33 13.27
CA LEU A 114 8.44 12.58 12.43
C LEU A 114 8.76 11.21 13.04
N ASN A 115 9.10 11.19 14.33
CA ASN A 115 9.45 9.97 15.05
C ASN A 115 8.28 8.99 15.10
N ILE A 116 7.08 9.46 15.44
CA ILE A 116 5.87 8.63 15.46
C ILE A 116 5.56 8.10 14.06
N TYR A 117 5.65 8.95 13.04
CA TYR A 117 5.43 8.54 11.65
C TYR A 117 6.37 7.39 11.26
N TYR A 118 7.67 7.52 11.57
CA TYR A 118 8.66 6.48 11.31
C TYR A 118 8.31 5.17 12.04
N VAL A 119 8.02 5.24 13.35
CA VAL A 119 7.68 4.04 14.15
C VAL A 119 6.39 3.38 13.68
N LEU A 120 5.39 4.14 13.23
CA LEU A 120 4.14 3.61 12.67
C LEU A 120 4.36 2.84 11.36
N GLY A 121 5.47 3.06 10.66
CA GLY A 121 5.80 2.29 9.45
C GLY A 121 5.91 0.78 9.72
N PHE A 122 6.51 0.38 10.85
CA PHE A 122 6.67 -1.03 11.22
C PHE A 122 5.34 -1.80 11.35
N PRO A 123 4.39 -1.40 12.22
CA PRO A 123 3.13 -2.12 12.38
C PRO A 123 2.29 -2.10 11.10
N LEU A 124 2.27 -0.99 10.36
CA LEU A 124 1.53 -0.91 9.10
C LEU A 124 2.10 -1.89 8.06
N ALA A 125 3.42 -1.97 7.92
CA ALA A 125 4.08 -2.90 7.00
C ALA A 125 3.85 -4.36 7.40
N ALA A 126 3.92 -4.69 8.70
CA ALA A 126 3.64 -6.04 9.19
C ALA A 126 2.19 -6.46 8.91
N MET A 127 1.22 -5.60 9.23
CA MET A 127 -0.20 -5.88 9.03
C MET A 127 -0.52 -6.05 7.55
N SER A 128 -0.06 -5.14 6.69
CA SER A 128 -0.38 -5.19 5.27
C SER A 128 0.23 -6.43 4.60
N ALA A 129 1.49 -6.76 4.91
CA ALA A 129 2.15 -7.96 4.39
C ALA A 129 1.45 -9.24 4.88
N TYR A 130 1.14 -9.34 6.17
CA TYR A 130 0.47 -10.50 6.72
C TYR A 130 -0.88 -10.74 6.04
N LEU A 131 -1.74 -9.71 5.99
CA LEU A 131 -3.08 -9.81 5.41
C LEU A 131 -3.02 -10.18 3.92
N VAL A 132 -2.06 -9.65 3.18
CA VAL A 132 -1.86 -10.00 1.76
C VAL A 132 -1.40 -11.45 1.60
N PHE A 133 -0.43 -11.92 2.38
CA PHE A 133 -0.01 -13.33 2.33
C PHE A 133 -1.17 -14.27 2.65
N ARG A 134 -2.00 -13.92 3.65
CA ARG A 134 -3.22 -14.66 3.96
C ARG A 134 -4.20 -14.68 2.79
N LYS A 135 -4.43 -13.53 2.12
CA LYS A 135 -5.25 -13.46 0.90
C LYS A 135 -4.69 -14.29 -0.26
N LEU A 136 -3.39 -14.51 -0.31
CA LEU A 136 -2.71 -15.37 -1.29
C LEU A 136 -2.67 -16.85 -0.88
N SER A 137 -3.46 -17.26 0.12
CA SER A 137 -3.55 -18.65 0.61
C SER A 137 -2.28 -19.21 1.26
N VAL A 138 -1.33 -18.34 1.65
CA VAL A 138 -0.11 -18.74 2.38
C VAL A 138 -0.46 -19.10 3.82
N THR A 139 0.16 -20.12 4.41
CA THR A 139 -0.18 -20.56 5.78
C THR A 139 0.05 -19.47 6.83
N ARG A 140 -0.63 -19.52 7.98
CA ARG A 140 -0.52 -18.48 9.02
C ARG A 140 0.91 -18.30 9.54
N ALA A 141 1.60 -19.41 9.80
CA ALA A 141 2.96 -19.40 10.33
C ALA A 141 3.93 -18.75 9.34
N THR A 142 3.88 -19.16 8.06
CA THR A 142 4.74 -18.58 7.02
C THR A 142 4.39 -17.12 6.75
N SER A 143 3.09 -16.78 6.69
CA SER A 143 2.64 -15.39 6.55
C SER A 143 3.19 -14.50 7.67
N ALA A 144 3.12 -14.97 8.92
CA ALA A 144 3.61 -14.25 10.10
C ALA A 144 5.13 -14.04 10.05
N ALA A 145 5.89 -15.08 9.71
CA ALA A 145 7.35 -15.00 9.59
C ALA A 145 7.76 -13.99 8.50
N PHE A 146 7.21 -14.11 7.29
CA PHE A 146 7.56 -13.21 6.19
C PHE A 146 7.05 -11.78 6.39
N SER A 147 5.90 -11.58 7.03
CA SER A 147 5.44 -10.23 7.36
C SER A 147 6.34 -9.53 8.37
N LEU A 148 6.88 -10.27 9.34
CA LEU A 148 7.80 -9.71 10.32
C LEU A 148 9.15 -9.37 9.68
N LEU A 149 9.67 -10.26 8.82
CA LEU A 149 10.88 -9.98 8.03
C LEU A 149 10.70 -8.78 7.10
N PHE A 150 9.52 -8.63 6.49
CA PHE A 150 9.19 -7.50 5.63
C PHE A 150 9.13 -6.18 6.42
N ALA A 151 8.49 -6.19 7.60
CA ALA A 151 8.40 -5.01 8.45
C ALA A 151 9.77 -4.58 9.00
N LEU A 152 10.63 -5.54 9.34
CA LEU A 152 11.98 -5.31 9.87
C LEU A 152 13.06 -5.36 8.78
N ALA A 153 12.69 -5.20 7.52
CA ALA A 153 13.64 -5.26 6.42
C ALA A 153 14.69 -4.14 6.57
N PRO A 154 15.97 -4.38 6.19
CA PRO A 154 17.04 -3.36 6.26
C PRO A 154 16.66 -2.05 5.55
N PHE A 155 15.81 -2.13 4.52
CA PHE A 155 15.26 -0.99 3.81
C PHE A 155 14.62 0.05 4.74
N HIS A 156 13.90 -0.36 5.79
CA HIS A 156 13.23 0.54 6.72
C HIS A 156 14.25 1.47 7.41
N PHE A 157 15.37 0.90 7.85
CA PHE A 157 16.42 1.60 8.58
C PHE A 157 17.30 2.44 7.65
N LEU A 158 17.69 1.87 6.49
CA LEU A 158 18.55 2.54 5.52
C LEU A 158 17.87 3.72 4.82
N ARG A 159 16.54 3.82 4.87
CA ARG A 159 15.76 4.90 4.25
C ARG A 159 15.24 5.93 5.24
N LEU A 160 15.73 5.95 6.48
CA LEU A 160 15.35 6.95 7.49
C LEU A 160 15.48 8.40 6.98
N GLU A 161 16.46 8.67 6.11
CA GLU A 161 16.65 9.98 5.46
C GLU A 161 15.51 10.40 4.53
N HIS A 162 14.85 9.42 3.90
CA HIS A 162 13.78 9.62 2.94
C HIS A 162 12.48 9.13 3.59
N LEU A 163 11.99 9.90 4.56
CA LEU A 163 10.97 9.50 5.53
C LEU A 163 9.74 8.87 4.86
N TYR A 164 9.28 9.39 3.73
CA TYR A 164 8.09 8.87 3.06
C TYR A 164 8.23 7.42 2.60
N PHE A 165 9.44 6.99 2.24
CA PHE A 165 9.67 5.61 1.80
C PHE A 165 9.56 4.59 2.91
N THR A 166 9.61 4.99 4.18
CA THR A 166 9.43 4.05 5.31
C THR A 166 7.99 3.57 5.45
N TRP A 167 7.04 4.27 4.82
CA TRP A 167 5.63 3.87 4.68
C TRP A 167 5.40 2.97 3.45
N TYR A 168 6.27 1.99 3.26
CA TYR A 168 6.19 1.00 2.17
C TYR A 168 5.16 -0.11 2.43
N PHE A 169 4.28 0.03 3.44
CA PHE A 169 3.18 -0.88 3.70
C PHE A 169 2.18 -0.98 2.52
N THR A 170 2.22 -0.02 1.60
CA THR A 170 1.44 -0.02 0.37
C THR A 170 1.92 -1.06 -0.65
N ILE A 171 3.19 -1.49 -0.59
CA ILE A 171 3.77 -2.45 -1.55
C ILE A 171 2.98 -3.77 -1.58
N PRO A 172 2.73 -4.49 -0.45
CA PRO A 172 1.92 -5.70 -0.46
C PRO A 172 0.53 -5.49 -1.05
N ILE A 173 -0.08 -4.33 -0.77
CA ILE A 173 -1.43 -3.99 -1.23
C ILE A 173 -1.43 -3.86 -2.76
N PHE A 174 -0.47 -3.11 -3.32
CA PHE A 174 -0.32 -2.98 -4.77
C PHE A 174 0.00 -4.29 -5.46
N VAL A 175 0.87 -5.12 -4.88
CA VAL A 175 1.16 -6.46 -5.39
C VAL A 175 -0.11 -7.31 -5.44
N TRP A 176 -0.92 -7.28 -4.38
CA TRP A 176 -2.17 -8.02 -4.34
C TRP A 176 -3.18 -7.57 -5.41
N TYR A 177 -3.38 -6.26 -5.58
CA TYR A 177 -4.24 -5.74 -6.64
C TYR A 177 -3.68 -6.05 -8.03
N GLY A 178 -2.38 -5.89 -8.24
CA GLY A 178 -1.72 -6.20 -9.50
C GLY A 178 -1.89 -7.66 -9.91
N LEU A 179 -1.69 -8.60 -8.98
CA LEU A 179 -1.92 -10.02 -9.20
C LEU A 179 -3.38 -10.31 -9.56
N ARG A 180 -4.34 -9.63 -8.93
CA ARG A 180 -5.77 -9.75 -9.27
C ARG A 180 -6.05 -9.27 -10.68
N VAL A 181 -5.63 -8.07 -11.03
CA VAL A 181 -5.81 -7.51 -12.38
C VAL A 181 -5.20 -8.45 -13.41
N CYS A 182 -3.94 -8.86 -13.24
CA CYS A 182 -3.26 -9.79 -14.13
C CYS A 182 -4.03 -11.12 -14.27
N SER A 183 -4.51 -11.71 -13.17
CA SER A 183 -5.28 -12.96 -13.21
C SER A 183 -6.57 -12.84 -14.02
N THR A 184 -7.28 -11.72 -13.89
CA THR A 184 -8.52 -11.45 -14.65
C THR A 184 -8.25 -11.19 -16.14
N LEU A 185 -7.16 -10.51 -16.47
CA LEU A 185 -6.75 -10.27 -17.85
C LEU A 185 -6.36 -11.56 -18.56
N VAL A 186 -5.61 -12.45 -17.89
CA VAL A 186 -5.24 -13.76 -18.42
C VAL A 186 -6.48 -14.63 -18.63
N ALA A 187 -7.41 -14.64 -17.67
CA ALA A 187 -8.69 -15.34 -17.80
C ALA A 187 -9.48 -14.85 -19.02
N SER A 188 -9.59 -13.53 -19.17
CA SER A 188 -10.31 -12.88 -20.28
C SER A 188 -9.67 -13.19 -21.63
N ARG A 189 -8.33 -13.18 -21.72
CA ARG A 189 -7.60 -13.57 -22.95
C ARG A 189 -7.78 -15.04 -23.30
N LYS A 190 -7.76 -15.96 -22.31
CA LYS A 190 -8.04 -17.38 -22.55
C LYS A 190 -9.44 -17.60 -23.12
N LEU A 191 -10.44 -16.89 -22.58
CA LEU A 191 -11.81 -16.91 -23.09
C LEU A 191 -11.92 -16.34 -24.51
N ALA A 192 -11.20 -15.26 -24.82
CA ALA A 192 -11.17 -14.64 -26.15
C ALA A 192 -10.40 -15.48 -27.19
N GLY A 193 -9.30 -16.12 -26.80
CA GLY A 193 -8.54 -17.03 -27.67
C GLY A 193 -9.29 -18.32 -28.01
N ASN A 194 -10.15 -18.79 -27.08
CA ASN A 194 -11.03 -19.94 -27.30
C ASN A 194 -12.27 -19.60 -28.16
N ARG A 195 -12.47 -18.32 -28.51
CA ARG A 195 -13.54 -17.83 -29.39
C ARG A 195 -13.18 -17.88 -30.89
N ARG A 196 -12.29 -18.80 -31.32
CA ARG A 196 -12.19 -19.18 -32.75
C ARG A 196 -13.40 -19.97 -33.27
N THR A 197 -14.37 -20.29 -32.40
CA THR A 197 -15.64 -20.94 -32.75
C THR A 197 -16.76 -19.98 -33.19
N TRP A 198 -16.50 -18.67 -33.36
CA TRP A 198 -17.50 -17.78 -33.98
C TRP A 198 -17.74 -18.07 -35.46
N LEU A 199 -16.78 -18.67 -36.17
CA LEU A 199 -16.96 -19.10 -37.56
C LEU A 199 -17.74 -20.43 -37.70
N ALA A 200 -17.89 -21.21 -36.62
CA ALA A 200 -18.73 -22.42 -36.64
C ALA A 200 -20.24 -22.11 -36.51
N TRP A 201 -20.59 -20.87 -36.16
CA TRP A 201 -21.99 -20.44 -36.06
C TRP A 201 -22.56 -19.94 -37.39
N ILE A 202 -21.70 -19.58 -38.35
CA ILE A 202 -22.11 -19.13 -39.69
C ILE A 202 -22.35 -20.33 -40.64
N SER A 203 -21.75 -21.50 -40.39
CA SER A 203 -21.89 -22.67 -41.28
C SER A 203 -23.18 -23.49 -41.11
N THR A 204 -24.11 -23.11 -40.22
CA THR A 204 -25.36 -23.87 -39.98
C THR A 204 -26.66 -23.13 -40.37
N ARG A 205 -26.58 -21.99 -41.07
CA ARG A 205 -27.77 -21.32 -41.65
C ARG A 205 -27.74 -21.29 -43.19
N GLY A 206 -27.65 -22.46 -43.81
CA GLY A 206 -27.65 -22.61 -45.27
C GLY A 206 -28.51 -23.76 -45.82
N SER A 207 -29.58 -24.18 -45.14
CA SER A 207 -30.43 -25.31 -45.60
C SER A 207 -31.95 -25.06 -45.53
N TRP A 208 -32.40 -23.82 -45.76
CA TRP A 208 -33.84 -23.49 -45.89
C TRP A 208 -34.22 -23.10 -47.33
N ALA A 209 -33.83 -23.91 -48.30
CA ALA A 209 -34.32 -23.79 -49.68
C ALA A 209 -34.69 -25.18 -50.22
N ASN A 210 -35.76 -25.78 -49.67
CA ASN A 210 -36.55 -26.83 -50.33
C ASN A 210 -37.80 -27.19 -49.51
N ARG A 211 -38.82 -26.33 -49.59
CA ARG A 211 -40.26 -26.65 -49.48
C ARG A 211 -40.93 -25.57 -50.35
N GLY A 212 -41.38 -25.84 -51.57
CA GLY A 212 -42.35 -26.86 -51.94
C GLY A 212 -43.66 -26.13 -52.24
N ALA A 213 -43.75 -25.53 -53.43
CA ALA A 213 -44.97 -24.94 -53.96
C ALA A 213 -45.92 -26.07 -54.40
N CYS A 214 -47.09 -26.13 -53.78
CA CYS A 214 -48.27 -26.82 -54.27
C CYS A 214 -49.41 -25.80 -54.26
N CYS A 215 -49.71 -25.24 -55.42
CA CYS A 215 -51.02 -24.85 -55.97
C CYS A 215 -50.76 -24.45 -57.43
#